data_AF-A0AAJ7X443-F1
#
_entry.id   AF-A0AAJ7X443-F1
#
_cell.length_a   1.000
_cell.length_b   1.000
_cell.length_c   1.000
_cell.angle_alpha   90.00
_cell.angle_beta   90.00
_cell.angle_gamma   90.00
#
_symmetry.space_group_name_H-M   'P 1'
#
loop_
_entity.id
_entity.type
_entity.pdbx_description
1 polymer ?
#
loop_
_entity_poly.entity_id
_entity_poly.type
_entity_poly.pdbx_seq_one_letter_code
_entity_poly.pdbx_strand_id
1 'polypeptide(L)'
;MGNFKGHALPGSFFILFAVWWAIKYPLRYRWRQRKLGGGGGGGGGGPTGLPASCVASENRLDIIEGAVKTVFSIVGMMAEQFVPDGPHMRLYNRQEGGWDHLMNWQHTTMYLFFAISGVADIVTHTCRGMPLRGLDRLMLALAVFVEGYLFYFHLHGRTMLDVHVHTLLLLPVFTGSLTIFLEVFLRDNAILELLRTSFALLQGTWFFQIGFVLYPPNGAPEWDQADMGNMMFITMCFCWHFAGAILYISLSYTAVFW
;
A
#
# COMPACT_ATOMS: atom_id res chain seq x y z
N MET A 1 14.33 -10.35 -2.19
CA MET A 1 14.61 -11.62 -2.91
C MET A 1 13.91 -11.60 -4.26
N GLY A 2 14.63 -11.89 -5.35
CA GLY A 2 14.04 -12.04 -6.68
C GLY A 2 13.45 -13.43 -6.87
N ASN A 3 12.22 -13.65 -6.40
CA ASN A 3 11.47 -14.88 -6.65
C ASN A 3 9.95 -14.61 -6.60
N PHE A 4 9.14 -15.59 -7.01
CA PHE A 4 7.68 -15.44 -7.02
C PHE A 4 7.12 -15.05 -5.64
N LYS A 5 7.56 -15.71 -4.56
CA LYS A 5 7.08 -15.43 -3.20
C LYS A 5 7.39 -13.99 -2.74
N GLY A 6 8.55 -13.49 -3.11
CA GLY A 6 9.00 -12.12 -2.85
C GLY A 6 8.13 -11.06 -3.52
N HIS A 7 7.40 -11.42 -4.59
CA HIS A 7 6.43 -10.54 -5.24
C HIS A 7 4.99 -10.81 -4.79
N ALA A 8 4.60 -12.08 -4.65
CA ALA A 8 3.27 -12.47 -4.23
C ALA A 8 2.94 -12.01 -2.80
N LEU A 9 3.91 -12.00 -1.90
CA LEU A 9 3.72 -11.56 -0.52
C LEU A 9 3.34 -10.07 -0.42
N PRO A 10 4.15 -9.09 -0.90
CA PRO A 10 3.75 -7.69 -0.90
C PRO A 10 2.48 -7.47 -1.74
N GLY A 11 2.35 -8.15 -2.89
CA GLY A 11 1.14 -8.10 -3.72
C GLY A 11 -0.13 -8.44 -2.95
N SER A 12 -0.08 -9.49 -2.10
CA SER A 12 -1.20 -9.91 -1.27
C SER A 12 -1.57 -8.86 -0.23
N PHE A 13 -0.60 -8.21 0.42
CA PHE A 13 -0.88 -7.14 1.37
C PHE A 13 -1.58 -5.95 0.71
N PHE A 14 -1.07 -5.47 -0.42
CA PHE A 14 -1.69 -4.37 -1.14
C PHE A 14 -3.10 -4.69 -1.62
N ILE A 15 -3.35 -5.91 -2.12
CA ILE A 15 -4.71 -6.36 -2.47
C ILE A 15 -5.62 -6.39 -1.24
N LEU A 16 -5.17 -6.95 -0.11
CA LEU A 16 -5.98 -7.03 1.11
C LEU A 16 -6.36 -5.64 1.64
N PHE A 17 -5.41 -4.71 1.69
CA PHE A 17 -5.69 -3.32 2.08
C PHE A 17 -6.61 -2.63 1.07
N ALA A 18 -6.41 -2.83 -0.23
CA ALA A 18 -7.26 -2.23 -1.24
C ALA A 18 -8.71 -2.76 -1.18
N VAL A 19 -8.91 -4.07 -1.01
CA VAL A 19 -10.24 -4.68 -0.82
C VAL A 19 -10.87 -4.16 0.48
N TRP A 20 -10.11 -4.11 1.57
CA TRP A 20 -10.57 -3.54 2.83
C TRP A 20 -11.06 -2.09 2.67
N TRP A 21 -10.29 -1.25 1.99
CA TRP A 21 -10.64 0.14 1.73
C TRP A 21 -11.83 0.29 0.78
N ALA A 22 -11.93 -0.58 -0.24
CA ALA A 22 -13.06 -0.62 -1.18
C ALA A 22 -14.40 -0.90 -0.47
N ILE A 23 -14.38 -1.60 0.67
CA ILE A 23 -15.54 -1.85 1.51
C ILE A 23 -15.73 -0.74 2.54
N LYS A 24 -14.65 -0.38 3.25
CA LYS A 24 -14.66 0.57 4.37
C LYS A 24 -15.17 1.94 3.94
N TYR A 25 -14.71 2.49 2.82
CA TYR A 25 -15.01 3.87 2.44
C TYR A 25 -16.43 4.12 1.96
N PRO A 26 -17.00 3.32 1.04
CA PRO A 26 -18.40 3.48 0.67
C PRO A 26 -19.33 3.33 1.88
N LEU A 27 -19.08 2.34 2.75
CA LEU A 27 -19.88 2.12 3.96
C LEU A 27 -19.78 3.30 4.92
N ARG A 28 -18.57 3.84 5.12
CA ARG A 28 -18.34 5.04 5.93
C ARG A 28 -19.13 6.22 5.38
N TYR A 29 -19.07 6.46 4.07
CA TYR A 29 -19.78 7.56 3.42
C TYR A 29 -21.30 7.42 3.56
N ARG A 30 -21.87 6.24 3.25
CA ARG A 30 -23.31 5.97 3.36
C ARG A 30 -23.80 6.10 4.81
N TRP A 31 -23.01 5.62 5.77
CA TRP A 31 -23.37 5.70 7.18
C TRP A 31 -23.34 7.14 7.70
N ARG A 32 -22.32 7.94 7.33
CA ARG A 32 -22.26 9.37 7.62
C ARG A 32 -23.47 10.10 7.03
N GLN A 33 -23.83 9.84 5.77
CA GLN A 33 -25.01 10.42 5.12
C GLN A 33 -26.32 10.09 5.87
N ARG A 34 -26.54 8.82 6.26
CA ARG A 34 -27.76 8.42 6.99
C ARG A 34 -27.88 9.11 8.34
N LYS A 35 -26.79 9.29 9.07
CA LYS A 35 -26.79 9.92 10.40
C LYS A 35 -26.93 11.44 10.35
N LEU A 36 -26.37 12.07 9.32
CA LEU A 36 -26.53 13.52 9.08
C LEU A 36 -27.91 13.85 8.49
N GLY A 37 -28.45 13.00 7.61
CA GLY A 37 -29.76 13.21 6.97
C GLY A 37 -30.97 12.77 7.81
N GLY A 38 -30.80 11.85 8.76
CA GLY A 38 -31.88 11.35 9.63
C GLY A 38 -32.02 12.07 10.99
N GLY A 39 -31.15 13.03 11.29
CA GLY A 39 -31.07 13.70 12.59
C GLY A 39 -31.70 15.09 12.60
N GLY A 40 -33.04 15.17 12.53
CA GLY A 40 -33.76 16.37 12.93
C GLY A 40 -33.71 16.55 14.44
N GLY A 41 -32.87 17.47 14.93
CA GLY A 41 -32.93 17.99 16.30
C GLY A 41 -32.24 17.13 17.37
N GLY A 42 -31.10 17.60 17.87
CA GLY A 42 -30.46 17.02 19.05
C GLY A 42 -29.00 17.44 19.18
N GLY A 43 -28.78 18.67 19.65
CA GLY A 43 -27.46 19.26 19.85
C GLY A 43 -26.54 18.38 20.71
N GLY A 44 -25.38 18.05 20.17
CA GLY A 44 -24.35 17.27 20.88
C GLY A 44 -23.25 16.69 19.99
N GLY A 45 -23.15 17.10 18.72
CA GLY A 45 -22.07 16.67 17.83
C GLY A 45 -20.84 17.55 18.01
N GLY A 46 -19.67 16.95 18.19
CA GLY A 46 -18.39 17.65 18.13
C GLY A 46 -18.14 18.30 16.74
N PRO A 47 -16.93 18.77 16.44
CA PRO A 47 -16.63 19.59 15.26
C PRO A 47 -16.97 18.98 13.88
N THR A 48 -17.36 17.69 13.81
CA THR A 48 -17.76 16.97 12.60
C THR A 48 -19.27 16.76 12.46
N GLY A 49 -20.08 17.18 13.44
CA GLY A 49 -21.54 16.97 13.44
C GLY A 49 -21.99 15.51 13.63
N LEU A 50 -21.06 14.57 13.79
CA LEU A 50 -21.33 13.13 13.95
C LEU A 50 -21.47 12.73 15.43
N PRO A 51 -22.30 11.72 15.75
CA PRO A 51 -22.41 11.17 17.11
C PRO A 51 -21.07 10.64 17.65
N ALA A 52 -20.81 10.75 18.96
CA ALA A 52 -19.57 10.29 19.58
C ALA A 52 -19.31 8.78 19.41
N SER A 53 -20.37 7.96 19.45
CA SER A 53 -20.28 6.51 19.19
C SER A 53 -19.87 6.20 17.75
N CYS A 54 -20.24 7.08 16.82
CA CYS A 54 -19.91 6.94 15.41
C CYS A 54 -18.41 7.20 15.18
N VAL A 55 -17.93 8.33 15.69
CA VAL A 55 -16.49 8.68 15.68
C VAL A 55 -15.65 7.61 16.38
N ALA A 56 -16.14 7.07 17.51
CA ALA A 56 -15.44 5.99 18.22
C ALA A 56 -15.32 4.70 17.39
N SER A 57 -16.35 4.34 16.61
CA SER A 57 -16.31 3.17 15.74
C SER A 57 -15.32 3.35 14.58
N GLU A 58 -15.31 4.53 13.94
CA GLU A 58 -14.34 4.83 12.87
C GLU A 58 -12.91 4.76 13.39
N ASN A 59 -12.64 5.43 14.52
CA ASN A 59 -11.32 5.40 15.15
C ASN A 59 -10.87 3.98 15.51
N ARG A 60 -11.78 3.10 15.96
CA ARG A 60 -11.43 1.70 16.24
C ARG A 60 -10.96 0.96 15.00
N LEU A 61 -11.61 1.17 13.85
CA LEU A 61 -11.21 0.55 12.59
C LEU A 61 -9.85 1.07 12.12
N ASP A 62 -9.60 2.38 12.26
CA ASP A 62 -8.32 3.00 11.92
C ASP A 62 -7.18 2.53 12.86
N ILE A 63 -7.46 2.36 14.16
CA ILE A 63 -6.51 1.79 15.13
C ILE A 63 -6.17 0.33 14.80
N ILE A 64 -7.17 -0.50 14.45
CA ILE A 64 -6.94 -1.89 14.04
C ILE A 64 -6.08 -1.93 12.76
N GLU A 65 -6.38 -1.07 11.80
CA GLU A 65 -5.59 -0.94 10.56
C GLU A 65 -4.13 -0.59 10.86
N GLY A 66 -3.90 0.39 11.75
CA GLY A 66 -2.58 0.77 12.23
C GLY A 66 -1.85 -0.37 12.94
N ALA A 67 -2.53 -1.10 13.82
CA ALA A 67 -1.97 -2.24 14.53
C ALA A 67 -1.57 -3.38 13.57
N VAL A 68 -2.41 -3.68 12.59
CA VAL A 68 -2.10 -4.66 11.53
C VAL A 68 -0.86 -4.21 10.76
N LYS A 69 -0.80 -2.96 10.28
CA LYS A 69 0.39 -2.42 9.58
C LYS A 69 1.65 -2.55 10.42
N THR A 70 1.61 -2.12 11.68
CA THR A 70 2.77 -2.18 12.58
C THR A 70 3.24 -3.60 12.83
N VAL A 71 2.33 -4.52 13.19
CA VAL A 71 2.68 -5.91 13.48
C VAL A 71 3.29 -6.60 12.27
N PHE A 72 2.65 -6.51 11.10
CA PHE A 72 3.17 -7.14 9.89
C PHE A 72 4.49 -6.55 9.44
N SER A 73 4.67 -5.23 9.58
CA SER A 73 5.94 -4.57 9.26
C SER A 73 7.07 -5.03 10.18
N ILE A 74 6.82 -5.13 11.49
CA ILE A 74 7.80 -5.66 12.44
C ILE A 74 8.14 -7.11 12.11
N VAL A 75 7.14 -7.96 11.84
CA VAL A 75 7.38 -9.36 11.42
C VAL A 75 8.21 -9.42 10.14
N GLY A 76 7.93 -8.55 9.15
CA GLY A 76 8.71 -8.44 7.92
C GLY A 76 10.17 -8.03 8.18
N MET A 77 10.40 -7.04 9.05
CA MET A 77 11.76 -6.66 9.47
C MET A 77 12.49 -7.82 10.14
N MET A 78 11.82 -8.54 11.04
CA MET A 78 12.42 -9.68 11.72
C MET A 78 12.75 -10.81 10.73
N ALA A 79 11.87 -11.08 9.77
CA ALA A 79 12.10 -12.07 8.73
C ALA A 79 13.28 -11.68 7.83
N GLU A 80 13.38 -10.42 7.41
CA GLU A 80 14.50 -9.98 6.55
C GLU A 80 15.85 -9.99 7.28
N GLN A 81 15.86 -9.74 8.60
CA GLN A 81 17.08 -9.66 9.41
C GLN A 81 17.54 -11.00 9.98
N PHE A 82 16.62 -11.87 10.38
CA PHE A 82 16.93 -13.05 11.21
C PHE A 82 16.54 -14.39 10.57
N VAL A 83 16.28 -14.44 9.26
CA VAL A 83 16.33 -15.72 8.55
C VAL A 83 17.75 -16.32 8.66
N PRO A 84 17.91 -17.66 8.55
CA PRO A 84 19.21 -18.31 8.73
C PRO A 84 20.35 -17.71 7.90
N ASP A 85 20.04 -17.26 6.68
CA ASP A 85 20.99 -16.62 5.76
C ASP A 85 20.87 -15.08 5.75
N GLY A 86 20.33 -14.49 6.82
CA GLY A 86 20.09 -13.05 6.93
C GLY A 86 21.30 -12.25 7.45
N PRO A 87 21.25 -10.91 7.40
CA PRO A 87 22.31 -10.05 7.91
C PRO A 87 22.48 -10.08 9.43
N HIS A 88 21.50 -10.54 10.22
CA HIS A 88 21.55 -10.56 11.68
C HIS A 88 21.94 -9.20 12.29
N MET A 89 21.36 -8.10 11.79
CA MET A 89 21.67 -6.72 12.17
C MET A 89 23.10 -6.26 11.86
N ARG A 90 23.84 -7.01 11.05
CA ARG A 90 25.15 -6.61 10.51
C ARG A 90 24.95 -5.89 9.18
N LEU A 91 25.29 -4.61 9.14
CA LEU A 91 25.23 -3.81 7.91
C LEU A 91 26.52 -3.89 7.10
N TYR A 92 27.66 -4.06 7.78
CA TYR A 92 28.98 -4.02 7.17
C TYR A 92 29.84 -5.18 7.66
N ASN A 93 30.37 -5.96 6.73
CA ASN A 93 31.31 -7.02 7.01
C ASN A 93 32.73 -6.45 7.04
N ARG A 94 33.22 -6.11 8.24
CA ARG A 94 34.60 -5.61 8.43
C ARG A 94 35.69 -6.60 8.02
N GLN A 95 35.42 -7.90 8.00
CA GLN A 95 36.41 -8.91 7.62
C GLN A 95 36.57 -8.98 6.10
N GLU A 96 35.48 -8.83 5.36
CA GLU A 96 35.46 -8.82 3.89
C GLU A 96 35.60 -7.42 3.29
N GLY A 97 35.52 -6.36 4.11
CA GLY A 97 35.63 -4.98 3.67
C GLY A 97 34.44 -4.50 2.84
N GLY A 98 33.26 -5.12 3.02
CA GLY A 98 32.09 -4.91 2.16
C GLY A 98 30.77 -4.77 2.91
N TRP A 99 29.75 -4.32 2.18
CA TRP A 99 28.37 -4.25 2.67
C TRP A 99 27.76 -5.65 2.75
N ASP A 100 26.92 -5.86 3.77
CA ASP A 100 26.34 -7.16 4.07
C ASP A 100 24.84 -7.16 3.73
N HIS A 101 24.41 -8.09 2.86
CA HIS A 101 23.02 -8.30 2.44
C HIS A 101 22.19 -7.01 2.19
N LEU A 102 22.71 -6.07 1.37
CA LEU A 102 22.05 -4.76 1.15
C LEU A 102 20.59 -4.85 0.68
N MET A 103 20.21 -5.91 -0.05
CA MET A 103 18.82 -6.10 -0.46
C MET A 103 17.88 -6.32 0.74
N ASN A 104 18.31 -7.11 1.72
CA ASN A 104 17.58 -7.31 2.97
C ASN A 104 17.47 -6.00 3.76
N TRP A 105 18.52 -5.17 3.73
CA TRP A 105 18.49 -3.84 4.37
C TRP A 105 17.56 -2.86 3.67
N GLN A 106 17.46 -2.87 2.33
CA GLN A 106 16.47 -2.08 1.60
C GLN A 106 15.04 -2.49 2.01
N HIS A 107 14.75 -3.79 2.05
CA HIS A 107 13.44 -4.29 2.50
C HIS A 107 13.16 -3.95 3.97
N THR A 108 14.15 -4.10 4.85
CA THR A 108 14.04 -3.74 6.27
C THR A 108 13.74 -2.24 6.44
N THR A 109 14.36 -1.39 5.62
CA THR A 109 14.11 0.05 5.58
C THR A 109 12.68 0.34 5.12
N MET A 110 12.22 -0.31 4.05
CA MET A 110 10.83 -0.18 3.60
C MET A 110 9.83 -0.56 4.70
N TYR A 111 10.02 -1.73 5.35
CA TYR A 111 9.17 -2.16 6.46
C TYR A 111 9.20 -1.20 7.65
N LEU A 112 10.35 -0.61 7.98
CA LEU A 112 10.45 0.40 9.04
C LEU A 112 9.50 1.59 8.79
N PHE A 113 9.42 2.10 7.57
CA PHE A 113 8.53 3.22 7.25
C PHE A 113 7.04 2.82 7.33
N PHE A 114 6.68 1.61 6.89
CA PHE A 114 5.31 1.09 7.09
C PHE A 114 4.98 0.85 8.57
N ALA A 115 5.96 0.45 9.39
CA ALA A 115 5.78 0.34 10.84
C ALA A 115 5.51 1.71 11.48
N ILE A 116 6.27 2.74 11.09
CA ILE A 116 6.07 4.13 11.53
C ILE A 116 4.68 4.63 11.09
N SER A 117 4.24 4.33 9.87
CA SER A 117 2.88 4.65 9.40
C SER A 117 1.81 3.98 10.26
N GLY A 118 1.95 2.69 10.59
CA GLY A 118 0.98 2.01 11.46
C GLY A 118 0.91 2.60 12.88
N VAL A 119 2.06 3.01 13.44
CA VAL A 119 2.11 3.70 14.73
C VAL A 119 1.44 5.07 14.63
N ALA A 120 1.65 5.79 13.54
CA ALA A 120 1.02 7.09 13.29
C ALA A 120 -0.51 6.99 13.23
N ASP A 121 -1.06 5.92 12.64
CA ASP A 121 -2.50 5.66 12.66
C ASP A 121 -3.02 5.47 14.10
N ILE A 122 -2.38 4.61 14.88
CA ILE A 122 -2.77 4.33 16.28
C ILE A 122 -2.75 5.62 17.10
N VAL A 123 -1.67 6.39 16.98
CA VAL A 123 -1.47 7.64 17.72
C VAL A 123 -2.52 8.68 17.31
N THR A 124 -2.75 8.85 15.99
CA THR A 124 -3.72 9.82 15.45
C THR A 124 -5.15 9.54 15.95
N HIS A 125 -5.53 8.27 16.06
CA HIS A 125 -6.90 7.89 16.42
C HIS A 125 -7.13 7.62 17.92
N THR A 126 -6.06 7.53 18.72
CA THR A 126 -6.13 7.38 20.19
C THR A 126 -5.95 8.71 20.93
N CYS A 127 -5.06 9.58 20.45
CA CYS A 127 -4.72 10.83 21.13
C CYS A 127 -5.66 11.99 20.74
N ARG A 128 -6.78 12.12 21.48
CA ARG A 128 -7.83 13.15 21.23
C ARG A 128 -7.34 14.61 21.27
N GLY A 129 -6.19 14.89 21.87
CA GLY A 129 -5.59 16.23 21.98
C GLY A 129 -4.54 16.56 20.93
N MET A 130 -4.26 15.67 19.98
CA MET A 130 -3.19 15.87 19.01
C MET A 130 -3.60 16.92 17.95
N PRO A 131 -2.83 18.01 17.77
CA PRO A 131 -3.15 19.04 16.78
C PRO A 131 -2.89 18.59 15.33
N LEU A 132 -2.21 17.46 15.12
CA LEU A 132 -1.78 16.93 13.82
C LEU A 132 -2.84 16.05 13.15
N ARG A 133 -4.03 16.60 12.90
CA ARG A 133 -5.04 15.88 12.09
C ARG A 133 -4.49 15.70 10.67
N GLY A 134 -4.22 14.46 10.25
CA GLY A 134 -3.61 14.11 8.96
C GLY A 134 -2.23 13.45 9.04
N LEU A 135 -1.69 13.25 10.25
CA LEU A 135 -0.41 12.54 10.46
C LEU A 135 -0.45 11.09 9.92
N ASP A 136 -1.57 10.40 10.12
CA ASP A 136 -1.88 9.08 9.55
C ASP A 136 -1.61 9.04 8.03
N ARG A 137 -2.21 9.98 7.29
CA ARG A 137 -2.07 10.08 5.83
C ARG A 137 -0.67 10.50 5.42
N LEU A 138 -0.08 11.46 6.13
CA LEU A 138 1.28 11.93 5.82
C LEU A 138 2.30 10.80 5.97
N MET A 139 2.24 10.04 7.06
CA MET A 139 3.18 8.95 7.30
C MET A 139 2.96 7.79 6.32
N LEU A 140 1.71 7.51 5.93
CA LEU A 140 1.42 6.52 4.89
C LEU A 140 1.96 6.97 3.52
N ALA A 141 1.75 8.24 3.15
CA ALA A 141 2.29 8.78 1.90
C ALA A 141 3.82 8.69 1.86
N LEU A 142 4.49 9.03 2.96
CA LEU A 142 5.95 8.90 3.06
C LEU A 142 6.41 7.44 2.98
N ALA A 143 5.68 6.50 3.58
CA ALA A 143 6.02 5.09 3.50
C ALA A 143 5.95 4.55 2.06
N VAL A 144 4.87 4.87 1.35
CA VAL A 144 4.70 4.49 -0.07
C VAL A 144 5.72 5.23 -0.96
N PHE A 145 6.06 6.49 -0.66
CA PHE A 145 7.13 7.20 -1.36
C PHE A 145 8.48 6.51 -1.19
N VAL A 146 8.84 6.13 0.05
CA VAL A 146 10.11 5.45 0.34
C VAL A 146 10.17 4.07 -0.32
N GLU A 147 9.06 3.33 -0.35
CA GLU A 147 8.94 2.10 -1.14
C GLU A 147 9.30 2.36 -2.62
N GLY A 148 8.65 3.33 -3.27
CA GLY A 148 8.92 3.67 -4.67
C GLY A 148 10.35 4.14 -4.91
N TYR A 149 10.89 4.95 -3.99
CA TYR A 149 12.26 5.44 -4.05
C TYR A 149 13.28 4.28 -3.99
N LEU A 150 13.10 3.35 -3.04
CA LEU A 150 13.98 2.19 -2.92
C LEU A 150 13.89 1.27 -4.14
N PHE A 151 12.68 1.02 -4.65
CA PHE A 151 12.50 0.22 -5.87
C PHE A 151 13.13 0.86 -7.10
N TYR A 152 13.02 2.18 -7.27
CA TYR A 152 13.63 2.86 -8.41
C TYR A 152 15.14 2.62 -8.50
N PHE A 153 15.85 2.73 -7.37
CA PHE A 153 17.29 2.50 -7.35
C PHE A 153 17.69 1.02 -7.36
N HIS A 154 16.74 0.12 -7.13
CA HIS A 154 16.93 -1.33 -7.20
C HIS A 154 17.02 -1.88 -8.63
N LEU A 155 16.68 -1.09 -9.65
CA LEU A 155 16.60 -1.55 -11.04
C LEU A 155 17.93 -1.60 -11.80
N HIS A 156 19.00 -1.05 -11.23
CA HIS A 156 20.30 -0.97 -11.89
C HIS A 156 20.88 -2.36 -12.18
N GLY A 157 21.26 -2.61 -13.44
CA GLY A 157 21.91 -3.85 -13.86
C GLY A 157 20.98 -5.02 -14.15
N ARG A 158 19.66 -4.81 -14.21
CA ARG A 158 18.65 -5.83 -14.56
C ARG A 158 18.39 -5.91 -16.07
N THR A 159 17.71 -6.98 -16.50
CA THR A 159 17.31 -7.19 -17.90
C THR A 159 16.23 -6.19 -18.34
N MET A 160 16.06 -6.01 -19.66
CA MET A 160 15.13 -5.03 -20.22
C MET A 160 13.68 -5.24 -19.75
N LEU A 161 13.18 -6.48 -19.81
CA LEU A 161 11.83 -6.81 -19.36
C LEU A 161 11.66 -6.61 -17.84
N ASP A 162 12.64 -7.04 -17.04
CA ASP A 162 12.64 -6.85 -15.58
C ASP A 162 12.58 -5.36 -15.20
N VAL A 163 13.43 -4.53 -15.81
CA VAL A 163 13.40 -3.07 -15.62
C VAL A 163 12.04 -2.50 -16.01
N HIS A 164 11.45 -2.93 -17.12
CA HIS A 164 10.19 -2.40 -17.61
C HIS A 164 9.00 -2.72 -16.72
N VAL A 165 8.84 -3.99 -16.31
CA VAL A 165 7.72 -4.38 -15.46
C VAL A 165 7.77 -3.69 -14.10
N HIS A 166 8.96 -3.47 -13.54
CA HIS A 166 9.11 -2.71 -12.30
C HIS A 166 8.97 -1.19 -12.53
N THR A 167 9.37 -0.66 -13.67
CA THR A 167 9.12 0.76 -14.00
C THR A 167 7.62 1.04 -14.08
N LEU A 168 6.83 0.11 -14.63
CA LEU A 168 5.38 0.19 -14.61
C LEU A 168 4.80 0.13 -13.18
N LEU A 169 5.40 -0.64 -12.27
CA LEU A 169 5.03 -0.67 -10.84
C LEU A 169 5.26 0.68 -10.15
N LEU A 170 6.29 1.43 -10.53
CA LEU A 170 6.58 2.73 -9.91
C LEU A 170 5.48 3.75 -10.17
N LEU A 171 4.74 3.64 -11.28
CA LEU A 171 3.64 4.53 -11.59
C LEU A 171 2.56 4.54 -10.49
N PRO A 172 1.88 3.42 -10.15
CA PRO A 172 0.88 3.38 -9.09
C PRO A 172 1.45 3.68 -7.71
N VAL A 173 2.73 3.36 -7.46
CA VAL A 173 3.39 3.66 -6.19
C VAL A 173 3.52 5.18 -6.01
N PHE A 174 4.10 5.90 -6.98
CA PHE A 174 4.27 7.35 -6.87
C PHE A 174 2.94 8.11 -6.98
N THR A 175 2.03 7.71 -7.87
CA THR A 175 0.72 8.35 -7.96
C THR A 175 -0.15 8.04 -6.74
N GLY A 176 -0.05 6.83 -6.18
CA GLY A 176 -0.67 6.44 -4.92
C GLY A 176 -0.16 7.27 -3.75
N SER A 177 1.16 7.39 -3.61
CA SER A 177 1.81 8.26 -2.63
C SER A 177 1.33 9.71 -2.74
N LEU A 178 1.27 10.26 -3.96
CA LEU A 178 0.80 11.63 -4.18
C LEU A 178 -0.68 11.78 -3.81
N THR A 179 -1.52 10.80 -4.17
CA THR A 179 -2.96 10.80 -3.83
C THR A 179 -3.16 10.81 -2.32
N ILE A 180 -2.44 9.94 -1.59
CA ILE A 180 -2.50 9.86 -0.12
C ILE A 180 -2.00 11.17 0.50
N PHE A 181 -0.95 11.78 -0.06
CA PHE A 181 -0.45 13.07 0.40
C PHE A 181 -1.50 14.20 0.22
N LEU A 182 -2.22 14.22 -0.89
CA LEU A 182 -3.31 15.19 -1.11
C LEU A 182 -4.42 15.05 -0.06
N GLU A 183 -4.70 13.83 0.42
CA GLU A 183 -5.69 13.61 1.49
C GLU A 183 -5.31 14.26 2.83
N VAL A 184 -4.03 14.60 3.06
CA VAL A 184 -3.61 15.36 4.25
C VAL A 184 -4.37 16.68 4.34
N PHE A 185 -4.54 17.34 3.18
CA PHE A 185 -5.21 18.62 3.02
C PHE A 185 -6.69 18.47 2.67
N LEU A 186 -7.01 17.50 1.80
CA LEU A 186 -8.35 17.25 1.25
C LEU A 186 -8.97 16.00 1.89
N ARG A 187 -9.18 16.05 3.21
CA ARG A 187 -9.67 14.90 4.00
C ARG A 187 -11.08 14.49 3.59
N ASP A 188 -11.33 13.18 3.69
CA ASP A 188 -12.63 12.54 3.42
C ASP A 188 -13.19 12.85 2.00
N ASN A 189 -12.28 13.15 1.06
CA ASN A 189 -12.63 13.32 -0.35
C ASN A 189 -12.78 11.94 -1.00
N ALA A 190 -14.02 11.58 -1.33
CA ALA A 190 -14.34 10.27 -1.91
C ALA A 190 -13.58 9.95 -3.20
N ILE A 191 -13.21 10.94 -4.00
CA ILE A 191 -12.45 10.74 -5.25
C ILE A 191 -11.00 10.37 -4.92
N LEU A 192 -10.37 11.06 -3.96
CA LEU A 192 -9.00 10.72 -3.55
C LEU A 192 -8.97 9.32 -2.89
N GLU A 193 -9.95 9.03 -2.05
CA GLU A 193 -10.14 7.72 -1.42
C GLU A 193 -10.30 6.59 -2.48
N LEU A 194 -11.07 6.84 -3.54
CA LEU A 194 -11.23 5.93 -4.67
C LEU A 194 -9.92 5.75 -5.44
N LEU A 195 -9.21 6.85 -5.72
CA LEU A 195 -7.95 6.82 -6.45
C LEU A 195 -6.88 6.06 -5.68
N ARG A 196 -6.67 6.35 -4.39
CA ARG A 196 -5.66 5.62 -3.61
C ARG A 196 -5.97 4.14 -3.50
N THR A 197 -7.26 3.78 -3.45
CA THR A 197 -7.67 2.38 -3.37
C THR A 197 -7.46 1.67 -4.71
N SER A 198 -7.74 2.37 -5.82
CA SER A 198 -7.45 1.89 -7.18
C SER A 198 -5.96 1.68 -7.41
N PHE A 199 -5.12 2.63 -6.99
CA PHE A 199 -3.66 2.51 -7.12
C PHE A 199 -3.08 1.40 -6.23
N ALA A 200 -3.57 1.24 -5.00
CA ALA A 200 -3.16 0.13 -4.14
C ALA A 200 -3.56 -1.24 -4.74
N LEU A 201 -4.75 -1.35 -5.32
CA LEU A 201 -5.18 -2.59 -5.99
C LEU A 201 -4.34 -2.87 -7.24
N LEU A 202 -4.07 -1.83 -8.05
CA LEU A 202 -3.18 -1.93 -9.20
C LEU A 202 -1.78 -2.37 -8.77
N GLN A 203 -1.18 -1.72 -7.79
CA GLN A 203 0.12 -2.08 -7.23
C GLN A 203 0.15 -3.54 -6.78
N GLY A 204 -0.85 -3.98 -6.01
CA GLY A 204 -0.93 -5.35 -5.51
C GLY A 204 -1.09 -6.41 -6.59
N THR A 205 -2.00 -6.21 -7.54
CA THR A 205 -2.17 -7.13 -8.68
C THR A 205 -0.97 -7.11 -9.62
N TRP A 206 -0.29 -5.97 -9.75
CA TRP A 206 0.90 -5.83 -10.58
C TRP A 206 2.11 -6.54 -9.99
N PHE A 207 2.28 -6.55 -8.67
CA PHE A 207 3.26 -7.40 -8.01
C PHE A 207 3.09 -8.88 -8.39
N PHE A 208 1.85 -9.38 -8.39
CA PHE A 208 1.59 -10.73 -8.88
C PHE A 208 1.98 -10.89 -10.34
N GLN A 209 1.62 -9.93 -11.21
CA GLN A 209 1.99 -9.96 -12.62
C GLN A 209 3.51 -10.04 -12.82
N ILE A 210 4.30 -9.24 -12.09
CA ILE A 210 5.76 -9.32 -12.11
C ILE A 210 6.23 -10.72 -11.69
N GLY A 211 5.66 -11.26 -10.61
CA GLY A 211 5.93 -12.61 -10.15
C GLY A 211 5.69 -13.66 -11.24
N PHE A 212 4.56 -13.60 -11.95
CA PHE A 212 4.23 -14.53 -13.03
C PHE A 212 5.14 -14.41 -14.25
N VAL A 213 5.54 -13.19 -14.61
CA VAL A 213 6.38 -12.94 -15.80
C VAL A 213 7.84 -13.30 -15.55
N LEU A 214 8.41 -12.88 -14.42
CA LEU A 214 9.82 -13.11 -14.11
C LEU A 214 10.08 -14.47 -13.44
N TYR A 215 9.07 -15.03 -12.77
CA TYR A 215 9.19 -16.29 -12.02
C TYR A 215 7.96 -17.19 -12.24
N PRO A 216 7.74 -17.69 -13.46
CA PRO A 216 6.54 -18.46 -13.79
C PRO A 216 6.35 -19.64 -12.82
N PRO A 217 5.23 -19.68 -12.06
CA PRO A 217 4.95 -20.81 -11.20
C PRO A 217 4.74 -22.06 -12.06
N ASN A 218 5.16 -23.21 -11.55
CA ASN A 218 5.03 -24.53 -12.21
C ASN A 218 6.00 -24.79 -13.37
N GLY A 219 7.08 -24.02 -13.50
CA GLY A 219 8.15 -24.31 -14.47
C GLY A 219 7.75 -24.07 -15.93
N ALA A 220 6.75 -23.22 -16.16
CA ALA A 220 6.46 -22.73 -17.51
C ALA A 220 7.71 -22.02 -18.10
N PRO A 221 7.89 -22.01 -19.44
CA PRO A 221 9.02 -21.36 -20.06
C PRO A 221 9.15 -19.90 -19.63
N GLU A 222 10.38 -19.48 -19.31
CA GLU A 222 10.67 -18.08 -19.01
C GLU A 222 10.42 -17.20 -20.22
N TRP A 223 9.97 -15.98 -19.96
CA TRP A 223 9.74 -14.99 -21.01
C TRP A 223 11.08 -14.51 -21.56
N ASP A 224 11.15 -14.33 -22.88
CA ASP A 224 12.29 -13.68 -23.50
C ASP A 224 12.41 -12.23 -23.00
N GLN A 225 13.50 -11.97 -22.29
CA GLN A 225 13.78 -10.72 -21.60
C GLN A 225 14.16 -9.57 -22.54
N ALA A 226 14.50 -9.88 -23.80
CA ALA A 226 14.87 -8.92 -24.83
C ALA A 226 13.80 -8.74 -25.91
N ASP A 227 12.74 -9.56 -25.89
CA ASP A 227 11.67 -9.49 -26.87
C ASP A 227 10.82 -8.22 -26.71
N MET A 228 10.73 -7.44 -27.78
CA MET A 228 9.89 -6.25 -27.82
C MET A 228 8.39 -6.59 -27.78
N GLY A 229 7.99 -7.76 -28.28
CA GLY A 229 6.60 -8.22 -28.23
C GLY A 229 6.11 -8.37 -26.78
N ASN A 230 6.90 -9.01 -25.93
CA ASN A 230 6.67 -9.14 -24.50
C ASN A 230 6.51 -7.78 -23.80
N MET A 231 7.33 -6.79 -24.18
CA MET A 231 7.29 -5.43 -23.64
C MET A 231 6.01 -4.68 -24.03
N MET A 232 5.60 -4.80 -25.29
CA MET A 232 4.35 -4.21 -25.76
C MET A 232 3.14 -4.88 -25.10
N PHE A 233 3.14 -6.21 -25.03
CA PHE A 233 2.07 -6.98 -24.41
C PHE A 233 1.91 -6.66 -22.93
N ILE A 234 3.00 -6.66 -22.16
CA ILE A 234 2.92 -6.41 -20.73
C ILE A 234 2.46 -4.97 -20.43
N THR A 235 2.81 -4.02 -21.28
CA THR A 235 2.29 -2.63 -21.18
C THR A 235 0.77 -2.59 -21.38
N MET A 236 0.22 -3.38 -22.30
CA MET A 236 -1.24 -3.50 -22.46
C MET A 236 -1.88 -4.16 -21.23
N CYS A 237 -1.27 -5.23 -20.70
CA CYS A 237 -1.75 -5.88 -19.48
C CYS A 237 -1.81 -4.92 -18.30
N PHE A 238 -0.84 -4.01 -18.17
CA PHE A 238 -0.86 -2.96 -17.14
C PHE A 238 -2.12 -2.10 -17.21
N CYS A 239 -2.49 -1.66 -18.41
CA CYS A 239 -3.72 -0.91 -18.64
C CYS A 239 -4.98 -1.71 -18.30
N TRP A 240 -4.99 -3.02 -18.58
CA TRP A 240 -6.10 -3.91 -18.21
C TRP A 240 -6.21 -4.10 -16.70
N HIS A 241 -5.10 -4.26 -15.99
CA HIS A 241 -5.09 -4.27 -14.52
C HIS A 241 -5.66 -2.97 -13.96
N PHE A 242 -5.28 -1.82 -14.53
CA PHE A 242 -5.80 -0.53 -14.08
C PHE A 242 -7.30 -0.38 -14.35
N ALA A 243 -7.76 -0.76 -15.54
CA ALA A 243 -9.18 -0.78 -15.87
C ALA A 243 -9.97 -1.70 -14.92
N GLY A 244 -9.45 -2.89 -14.64
CA GLY A 244 -10.03 -3.84 -13.68
C GLY A 244 -10.08 -3.28 -12.26
N ALA A 245 -9.03 -2.59 -11.82
CA ALA A 245 -8.99 -1.95 -10.51
C ALA A 245 -10.08 -0.86 -10.39
N ILE A 246 -10.19 0.04 -11.37
CA ILE A 246 -11.24 1.07 -11.39
C ILE A 246 -12.62 0.42 -11.38
N LEU A 247 -12.87 -0.57 -12.24
CA LEU A 247 -14.15 -1.27 -12.31
C LEU A 247 -14.53 -1.90 -10.96
N TYR A 248 -13.59 -2.60 -10.31
CA TYR A 248 -13.82 -3.23 -9.01
C TYR A 248 -14.22 -2.21 -7.93
N ILE A 249 -13.54 -1.06 -7.88
CA ILE A 249 -13.87 0.00 -6.92
C ILE A 249 -15.21 0.64 -7.26
N SER A 250 -15.48 0.94 -8.53
CA SER A 250 -16.79 1.48 -8.97
C SER A 250 -17.94 0.55 -8.62
N LEU A 251 -17.77 -0.77 -8.81
CA LEU A 251 -18.77 -1.77 -8.40
C LEU A 251 -18.96 -1.80 -6.89
N SER A 252 -17.88 -1.68 -6.11
CA SER A 252 -17.96 -1.65 -4.64
C SER A 252 -18.75 -0.44 -4.13
N TYR A 253 -18.52 0.75 -4.70
CA TYR A 253 -19.34 1.93 -4.41
C TYR A 253 -20.80 1.70 -4.84
N THR A 254 -21.03 1.22 -6.07
CA THR A 254 -22.39 0.98 -6.59
C THR A 254 -23.18 0.01 -5.71
N ALA A 255 -22.56 -1.10 -5.28
CA ALA A 255 -23.20 -2.10 -4.41
C ALA A 255 -23.61 -1.54 -3.04
N VAL A 256 -22.93 -0.52 -2.55
CA VAL A 256 -23.28 0.14 -1.28
C VAL A 256 -24.36 1.20 -1.48
N PHE A 257 -24.37 1.92 -2.60
CA PHE A 257 -25.29 3.04 -2.83
C PHE A 257 -26.62 2.67 -3.50
N TRP A 258 -26.66 1.59 -4.28
CA TRP A 258 -27.89 1.00 -4.80
C TRP A 258 -28.77 0.44 -3.67
#